data_AF-A0A813NRP3-F1
#
_entry.id   AF-A0A813NRP3-F1
#
_cell.length_a   1.000
_cell.length_b   1.000
_cell.length_c   1.000
_cell.angle_alpha   90.00
_cell.angle_beta   90.00
_cell.angle_gamma   90.00
#
_symmetry.space_group_name_H-M   'P 1'
#
loop_
_entity.id
_entity.type
_entity.pdbx_description
1 polymer ?
#
loop_
_entity_poly.entity_id
_entity_poly.type
_entity_poly.pdbx_seq_one_letter_code
_entity_poly.pdbx_strand_id
1 'polypeptide(L)'
;MLSSNETTIEVLHHATIQFNRYLSIIIYLFGTVGNILNVIILSQKKFRSNSCAFIFLISSIASLIAILSGLTNRMIAGWTVDLTFTINWLCQLRAMVLFTSRTIVLWLITLATIDRWLLSCFNVRRQQMRTLKTAQQCTIIIIIFSILLNAPIIYCYEANLLETPVQCYGKTAACRIYTDIMYGCGSILIPSLVMTSFSIMIILNIRKTRRRIGIFNISTNHVRRQRQTKKRDRRLLIMLLVQVTFIVVLTFPQAIQKLYATITLDFNSSSKSILQIAIEDLIFNFVVLLTYLANGLPFYIYTLSGGNVFRNACWQLIRAFGQTITCQNN
;
A
#
# COMPACT_ATOMS: atom_id res chain seq x y z
N MET A 1 27.23 -18.13 33.02
CA MET A 1 25.81 -17.73 33.13
C MET A 1 25.68 -16.44 32.35
N LEU A 2 24.93 -16.43 31.25
CA LEU A 2 24.63 -15.19 30.53
C LEU A 2 23.87 -14.25 31.48
N SER A 3 24.17 -12.95 31.44
CA SER A 3 23.39 -11.96 32.18
C SER A 3 21.93 -11.94 31.67
N SER A 4 20.97 -11.57 32.52
CA SER A 4 19.55 -11.48 32.12
C SER A 4 19.32 -10.60 30.87
N ASN A 5 20.20 -9.63 30.63
CA ASN A 5 20.12 -8.77 29.45
C ASN A 5 20.62 -9.49 28.19
N GLU A 6 21.69 -10.29 28.27
CA GLU A 6 22.21 -11.06 27.13
C GLU A 6 21.21 -12.11 26.64
N THR A 7 20.55 -12.82 27.56
CA THR A 7 19.49 -13.78 27.19
C THR A 7 18.31 -13.08 26.53
N THR A 8 17.95 -11.87 27.00
CA THR A 8 16.87 -11.08 26.41
C THR A 8 17.23 -10.61 24.99
N ILE A 9 18.47 -10.17 24.78
CA ILE A 9 18.98 -9.75 23.47
C ILE A 9 18.94 -10.92 22.47
N GLU A 10 19.37 -12.11 22.88
CA GLU A 10 19.35 -13.31 22.04
C GLU A 10 17.91 -13.68 21.62
N VAL A 11 16.97 -13.65 22.58
CA VAL A 11 15.55 -13.91 22.30
C VAL A 11 14.97 -12.88 21.32
N LEU A 12 15.29 -11.60 21.49
CA LEU A 12 14.84 -10.54 20.58
C LEU A 12 15.38 -10.74 19.16
N HIS A 13 16.67 -11.03 19.01
CA HIS A 13 17.26 -11.31 17.70
C HIS A 13 16.63 -12.54 17.04
N HIS A 14 16.46 -13.62 17.80
CA HIS A 14 15.81 -14.82 17.29
C HIS A 14 14.37 -14.53 16.85
N ALA A 15 13.60 -13.79 17.64
CA ALA A 15 12.24 -13.37 17.29
C ALA A 15 12.20 -12.54 16.00
N THR A 16 13.11 -11.57 15.85
CA THR A 16 13.22 -10.75 14.61
C THR A 16 13.47 -11.63 13.39
N ILE A 17 14.39 -12.59 13.47
CA ILE A 17 14.69 -13.51 12.37
C ILE A 17 13.47 -14.35 12.01
N GLN A 18 12.79 -14.94 13.00
CA GLN A 18 11.63 -15.81 12.74
C GLN A 18 10.44 -15.04 12.17
N PHE A 19 10.15 -13.83 12.67
CA PHE A 19 9.11 -12.99 12.10
C PHE A 19 9.42 -12.59 10.67
N ASN A 20 10.63 -12.10 10.42
CA ASN A 20 11.04 -11.75 9.05
C ASN A 20 11.00 -12.95 8.11
N ARG A 21 11.31 -14.16 8.58
CA ARG A 21 11.26 -15.37 7.74
C ARG A 21 9.81 -15.77 7.43
N TYR A 22 9.02 -16.10 8.44
CA TYR A 22 7.71 -16.70 8.21
C TYR A 22 6.64 -15.70 7.77
N LEU A 23 6.57 -14.52 8.38
CA LEU A 23 5.57 -13.52 7.99
C LEU A 23 5.85 -12.96 6.60
N SER A 24 7.13 -12.75 6.23
CA SER A 24 7.46 -12.30 4.87
C SER A 24 7.02 -13.31 3.82
N ILE A 25 7.24 -14.62 4.04
CA ILE A 25 6.82 -15.67 3.09
C ILE A 25 5.30 -15.64 2.91
N ILE A 26 4.56 -15.59 4.02
CA ILE A 26 3.08 -15.56 3.98
C ILE A 26 2.61 -14.30 3.26
N ILE A 27 3.11 -13.11 3.63
CA ILE A 27 2.71 -11.85 3.00
C ILE A 27 3.10 -11.83 1.52
N TYR A 28 4.27 -12.38 1.16
CA TYR A 28 4.71 -12.48 -0.22
C TYR A 28 3.77 -13.34 -1.05
N LEU A 29 3.47 -14.57 -0.61
CA LEU A 29 2.60 -15.49 -1.34
C LEU A 29 1.18 -14.95 -1.50
N PHE A 30 0.52 -14.58 -0.40
CA PHE A 30 -0.84 -14.08 -0.46
C PHE A 30 -0.91 -12.68 -1.10
N GLY A 31 0.07 -11.83 -0.83
CA GLY A 31 0.12 -10.49 -1.41
C GLY A 31 0.36 -10.48 -2.92
N THR A 32 1.23 -11.35 -3.44
CA THR A 32 1.46 -11.49 -4.89
C THR A 32 0.24 -12.07 -5.59
N VAL A 33 -0.27 -13.21 -5.11
CA VAL A 33 -1.47 -13.86 -5.67
C VAL A 33 -2.66 -12.89 -5.64
N GLY A 34 -2.91 -12.25 -4.51
CA GLY A 34 -4.00 -11.30 -4.36
C GLY A 34 -3.91 -10.14 -5.35
N ASN A 35 -2.75 -9.47 -5.44
CA ASN A 35 -2.63 -8.35 -6.36
C ASN A 35 -2.68 -8.77 -7.84
N ILE A 36 -2.16 -9.95 -8.22
CA ILE A 36 -2.34 -10.50 -9.59
C ILE A 36 -3.82 -10.70 -9.89
N LEU A 37 -4.56 -11.35 -8.99
CA LEU A 37 -6.00 -11.57 -9.16
C LEU A 37 -6.76 -10.24 -9.27
N ASN A 38 -6.40 -9.23 -8.46
CA ASN A 38 -6.94 -7.88 -8.59
C ASN A 38 -6.70 -7.28 -9.97
N VAL A 39 -5.47 -7.39 -10.48
CA VAL A 39 -5.11 -6.88 -11.80
C VAL A 39 -5.98 -7.53 -12.88
N ILE A 40 -6.15 -8.85 -12.84
CA ILE A 40 -6.94 -9.55 -13.86
C ILE A 40 -8.44 -9.18 -13.75
N ILE A 41 -9.00 -9.15 -12.52
CA ILE A 41 -10.42 -8.82 -12.30
C ILE A 41 -10.72 -7.38 -12.71
N LEU A 42 -9.91 -6.41 -12.29
CA LEU A 42 -10.12 -4.99 -12.59
C LEU A 42 -9.84 -4.65 -14.06
N SER A 43 -9.09 -5.50 -14.77
CA SER A 43 -8.85 -5.39 -16.22
C SER A 43 -10.02 -5.85 -17.08
N GLN A 44 -11.08 -6.45 -16.50
CA GLN A 44 -12.24 -6.89 -17.26
C GLN A 44 -13.03 -5.72 -17.86
N LYS A 45 -13.66 -5.94 -19.03
CA LYS A 45 -14.46 -4.92 -19.77
C LYS A 45 -15.49 -4.19 -18.88
N LYS A 46 -16.04 -4.88 -17.88
CA LYS A 46 -17.00 -4.35 -16.91
C LYS A 46 -16.46 -3.21 -16.04
N PHE A 47 -15.15 -3.13 -15.81
CA PHE A 47 -14.52 -2.16 -14.91
C PHE A 47 -13.71 -1.08 -15.64
N ARG A 48 -13.29 -1.31 -16.89
CA ARG A 48 -12.42 -0.41 -17.68
C ARG A 48 -12.90 1.05 -17.80
N SER A 49 -14.20 1.30 -17.80
CA SER A 49 -14.76 2.65 -17.92
C SER A 49 -14.93 3.40 -16.59
N ASN A 50 -14.57 2.78 -15.46
CA ASN A 50 -14.71 3.40 -14.13
C ASN A 50 -13.36 3.93 -13.64
N SER A 51 -13.27 5.25 -13.44
CA SER A 51 -12.05 5.93 -13.00
C SER A 51 -11.41 5.32 -11.75
N CYS A 52 -12.18 5.06 -10.70
CA CYS A 52 -11.62 4.47 -9.47
C CYS A 52 -11.29 2.98 -9.61
N ALA A 53 -11.95 2.21 -10.48
CA ALA A 53 -11.50 0.85 -10.79
C ALA A 53 -10.15 0.86 -11.53
N PHE A 54 -9.93 1.82 -12.43
CA PHE A 54 -8.63 2.06 -13.06
C PHE A 54 -7.56 2.42 -12.02
N ILE A 55 -7.86 3.31 -11.07
CA ILE A 55 -6.91 3.67 -10.01
C ILE A 55 -6.55 2.45 -9.14
N PHE A 56 -7.53 1.62 -8.78
CA PHE A 56 -7.28 0.37 -8.04
C PHE A 56 -6.44 -0.64 -8.83
N LEU A 57 -6.61 -0.71 -10.14
CA LEU A 57 -5.81 -1.55 -11.02
C LEU A 57 -4.33 -1.12 -10.97
N ILE A 58 -4.05 0.17 -11.19
CA ILE A 58 -2.69 0.69 -11.16
C ILE A 58 -2.08 0.57 -9.75
N SER A 59 -2.87 0.82 -8.71
CA SER A 59 -2.44 0.61 -7.33
C SER A 59 -2.07 -0.85 -7.05
N SER A 60 -2.79 -1.82 -7.60
CA SER A 60 -2.46 -3.26 -7.45
C SER A 60 -1.14 -3.62 -8.16
N ILE A 61 -0.86 -3.01 -9.31
CA ILE A 61 0.44 -3.17 -10.01
C ILE A 61 1.57 -2.58 -9.16
N ALA A 62 1.39 -1.37 -8.64
CA ALA A 62 2.38 -0.75 -7.76
C ALA A 62 2.61 -1.56 -6.47
N SER A 63 1.55 -2.13 -5.88
CA SER A 63 1.64 -3.05 -4.73
C SER A 63 2.44 -4.31 -5.06
N LEU A 64 2.28 -4.89 -6.26
CA LEU A 64 3.11 -6.00 -6.71
C LEU A 64 4.58 -5.61 -6.76
N ILE A 65 4.90 -4.47 -7.39
CA ILE A 65 6.28 -3.98 -7.47
C ILE A 65 6.86 -3.78 -6.07
N ALA A 66 6.10 -3.18 -5.14
CA ALA A 66 6.53 -2.98 -3.75
C ALA A 66 6.80 -4.30 -3.02
N ILE A 67 5.92 -5.30 -3.16
CA ILE A 67 6.08 -6.61 -2.53
C ILE A 67 7.28 -7.35 -3.11
N LEU A 68 7.40 -7.41 -4.45
CA LEU A 68 8.48 -8.11 -5.13
C LEU A 68 9.84 -7.46 -4.87
N SER A 69 9.94 -6.13 -4.93
CA SER A 69 11.21 -5.43 -4.65
C SER A 69 11.61 -5.47 -3.18
N GLY A 70 10.64 -5.53 -2.27
CA GLY A 70 10.87 -5.41 -0.84
C GLY A 70 11.07 -6.73 -0.09
N LEU A 71 10.16 -7.68 -0.29
CA LEU A 71 10.12 -8.93 0.48
C LEU A 71 11.02 -10.01 -0.09
N THR A 72 11.33 -10.00 -1.40
CA THR A 72 12.18 -11.03 -2.01
C THR A 72 13.51 -11.19 -1.28
N ASN A 73 14.21 -10.10 -0.94
CA ASN A 73 15.46 -10.30 -0.17
C ASN A 73 15.24 -10.53 1.31
N ARG A 74 14.14 -10.08 1.93
CA ARG A 74 13.87 -10.46 3.33
C ARG A 74 13.71 -11.97 3.46
N MET A 75 13.17 -12.62 2.43
CA MET A 75 13.09 -14.08 2.36
C MET A 75 14.47 -14.70 2.14
N ILE A 76 15.29 -14.13 1.25
CA ILE A 76 16.60 -14.69 0.87
C ILE A 76 17.70 -14.44 1.92
N ALA A 77 17.63 -13.33 2.67
CA ALA A 77 18.62 -12.94 3.67
C ALA A 77 18.79 -13.98 4.81
N GLY A 78 17.82 -14.87 4.99
CA GLY A 78 17.92 -15.98 5.93
C GLY A 78 18.56 -17.26 5.39
N TRP A 79 18.93 -17.31 4.09
CA TRP A 79 19.36 -18.52 3.38
C TRP A 79 20.66 -18.33 2.59
N THR A 80 20.90 -17.16 1.99
CA THR A 80 22.11 -16.86 1.21
C THR A 80 22.57 -15.42 1.39
N VAL A 81 23.80 -15.11 0.97
CA VAL A 81 24.32 -13.75 0.91
C VAL A 81 23.46 -12.91 -0.05
N ASP A 82 22.88 -11.83 0.46
CA ASP A 82 22.09 -10.88 -0.32
C ASP A 82 23.04 -9.93 -1.07
N LEU A 83 23.00 -9.96 -2.40
CA LEU A 83 23.83 -9.12 -3.28
C LEU A 83 23.57 -7.61 -3.11
N THR A 84 22.40 -7.20 -2.60
CA THR A 84 22.13 -5.79 -2.29
C THR A 84 22.88 -5.30 -1.06
N PHE A 85 23.43 -6.20 -0.25
CA PHE A 85 24.31 -5.82 0.84
C PHE A 85 25.71 -5.51 0.36
N THR A 86 26.13 -6.05 -0.79
CA THR A 86 27.49 -5.88 -1.33
C THR A 86 27.57 -4.91 -2.51
N ILE A 87 26.54 -4.84 -3.34
CA ILE A 87 26.53 -4.07 -4.60
C ILE A 87 25.77 -2.74 -4.45
N ASN A 88 26.51 -1.62 -4.48
CA ASN A 88 25.96 -0.27 -4.27
C ASN A 88 24.81 0.12 -5.21
N TRP A 89 25.00 -0.01 -6.54
CA TRP A 89 23.96 0.40 -7.49
C TRP A 89 22.67 -0.44 -7.34
N LEU A 90 22.82 -1.72 -6.96
CA LEU A 90 21.70 -2.63 -6.75
C LEU A 90 20.93 -2.28 -5.46
N CYS A 91 21.64 -1.95 -4.38
CA CYS A 91 21.07 -1.38 -3.16
C CYS A 91 20.23 -0.13 -3.45
N GLN A 92 20.84 0.84 -4.15
CA GLN A 92 20.21 2.13 -4.48
C GLN A 92 18.97 1.95 -5.37
N LEU A 93 19.10 1.20 -6.46
CA LEU A 93 18.00 0.95 -7.39
C LEU A 93 16.83 0.25 -6.68
N ARG A 94 17.12 -0.78 -5.90
CA ARG A 94 16.10 -1.52 -5.14
C ARG A 94 15.41 -0.62 -4.13
N ALA A 95 16.16 0.15 -3.35
CA ALA A 95 15.60 1.07 -2.37
C ALA A 95 14.68 2.08 -3.09
N MET A 96 15.15 2.69 -4.17
CA MET A 96 14.35 3.61 -4.98
C MET A 96 13.04 2.96 -5.47
N VAL A 97 13.11 1.78 -6.10
CA VAL A 97 11.92 1.07 -6.59
C VAL A 97 10.94 0.77 -5.45
N LEU A 98 11.43 0.32 -4.30
CA LEU A 98 10.61 0.01 -3.13
C LEU A 98 9.90 1.25 -2.58
N PHE A 99 10.64 2.34 -2.34
CA PHE A 99 10.07 3.55 -1.76
C PHE A 99 9.12 4.23 -2.75
N THR A 100 9.51 4.37 -4.02
CA THR A 100 8.65 4.92 -5.08
C THR A 100 7.36 4.13 -5.24
N SER A 101 7.42 2.79 -5.33
CA SER A 101 6.21 1.97 -5.48
C SER A 101 5.27 2.09 -4.28
N ARG A 102 5.79 2.15 -3.05
CA ARG A 102 5.00 2.42 -1.84
C ARG A 102 4.35 3.80 -1.84
N THR A 103 5.09 4.84 -2.23
CA THR A 103 4.56 6.21 -2.38
C THR A 103 3.43 6.23 -3.42
N ILE A 104 3.62 5.58 -4.57
CA ILE A 104 2.60 5.47 -5.63
C ILE A 104 1.32 4.82 -5.08
N VAL A 105 1.42 3.71 -4.35
CA VAL A 105 0.23 3.04 -3.78
C VAL A 105 -0.57 4.00 -2.90
N LEU A 106 0.07 4.69 -1.95
CA LEU A 106 -0.63 5.57 -1.00
C LEU A 106 -1.25 6.80 -1.68
N TRP A 107 -0.54 7.42 -2.62
CA TRP A 107 -1.07 8.55 -3.37
C TRP A 107 -2.17 8.17 -4.37
N LEU A 108 -2.13 6.96 -4.94
CA LEU A 108 -3.23 6.46 -5.78
C LEU A 108 -4.50 6.19 -4.96
N ILE A 109 -4.40 5.61 -3.77
CA ILE A 109 -5.59 5.46 -2.91
C ILE A 109 -6.11 6.83 -2.44
N THR A 110 -5.21 7.79 -2.22
CA THR A 110 -5.59 9.19 -1.99
C THR A 110 -6.38 9.76 -3.17
N LEU A 111 -5.89 9.59 -4.40
CA LEU A 111 -6.61 10.00 -5.61
C LEU A 111 -7.97 9.30 -5.75
N ALA A 112 -8.05 8.00 -5.46
CA ALA A 112 -9.32 7.27 -5.47
C ALA A 112 -10.31 7.84 -4.46
N THR A 113 -9.83 8.29 -3.30
CA THR A 113 -10.66 8.94 -2.26
C THR A 113 -11.17 10.29 -2.73
N ILE A 114 -10.32 11.10 -3.37
CA ILE A 114 -10.74 12.38 -3.97
C ILE A 114 -11.75 12.14 -5.10
N ASP A 115 -11.53 11.16 -5.98
CA ASP A 115 -12.46 10.76 -7.06
C ASP A 115 -13.85 10.40 -6.50
N ARG A 116 -13.90 9.63 -5.41
CA ARG A 116 -15.16 9.27 -4.74
C ARG A 116 -15.78 10.43 -3.98
N TRP A 117 -14.98 11.34 -3.45
CA TRP A 117 -15.49 12.57 -2.86
C TRP A 117 -16.15 13.47 -3.89
N LEU A 118 -15.54 13.68 -5.06
CA LEU A 118 -16.13 14.43 -6.17
C LEU A 118 -17.47 13.84 -6.60
N LEU A 119 -17.59 12.50 -6.63
CA LEU A 119 -18.85 11.80 -6.91
C LEU A 119 -19.92 12.03 -5.82
N SER A 120 -19.51 12.19 -4.56
CA SER A 120 -20.42 12.44 -3.43
C SER A 120 -20.96 13.88 -3.39
N CYS A 121 -20.28 14.82 -4.05
CA CYS A 121 -20.62 16.24 -4.04
C CYS A 121 -21.94 16.52 -4.79
N PHE A 122 -22.68 17.54 -4.37
CA PHE A 122 -23.92 17.97 -5.05
C PHE A 122 -23.67 18.78 -6.33
N ASN A 123 -22.52 19.46 -6.41
CA ASN A 123 -22.23 20.35 -7.52
C ASN A 123 -21.89 19.55 -8.79
N VAL A 124 -22.73 19.70 -9.83
CA VAL A 124 -22.60 19.02 -11.12
C VAL A 124 -21.23 19.28 -11.76
N ARG A 125 -20.70 20.51 -11.66
CA ARG A 125 -19.38 20.87 -12.19
C ARG A 125 -18.25 20.05 -11.53
N ARG A 126 -18.37 19.77 -10.23
CA ARG A 126 -17.39 18.92 -9.50
C ARG A 126 -17.51 17.45 -9.90
N GLN A 127 -18.73 16.96 -10.15
CA GLN A 127 -18.94 15.60 -10.64
C GLN A 127 -18.39 15.40 -12.07
N GLN A 128 -18.46 16.43 -12.91
CA GLN A 128 -17.94 16.40 -14.29
C GLN A 128 -16.41 16.25 -14.36
N MET A 129 -15.68 16.62 -13.30
CA MET A 129 -14.22 16.41 -13.21
C MET A 129 -13.85 14.93 -13.08
N ARG A 130 -14.80 14.05 -12.73
CA ARG A 130 -14.60 12.62 -12.51
C ARG A 130 -14.60 11.83 -13.83
N THR A 131 -13.72 12.22 -14.75
CA THR A 131 -13.54 11.50 -16.02
C THR A 131 -12.42 10.46 -15.90
N LEU A 132 -12.46 9.42 -16.73
CA LEU A 132 -11.36 8.44 -16.81
C LEU A 132 -10.06 9.11 -17.25
N LYS A 133 -10.14 10.07 -18.19
CA LYS A 133 -8.99 10.83 -18.68
C LYS A 133 -8.31 11.62 -17.57
N THR A 134 -9.09 12.31 -16.73
CA THR A 134 -8.55 13.03 -15.57
C THR A 134 -7.86 12.08 -14.59
N ALA A 135 -8.48 10.93 -14.29
CA ALA A 135 -7.86 9.93 -13.43
C ALA A 135 -6.54 9.37 -14.00
N GLN A 136 -6.46 9.15 -15.31
CA GLN A 136 -5.23 8.73 -16.00
C GLN A 136 -4.14 9.80 -15.92
N GLN A 137 -4.48 11.06 -16.20
CA GLN A 137 -3.54 12.18 -16.11
C GLN A 137 -3.01 12.35 -14.68
N CYS A 138 -3.89 12.37 -13.67
CA CYS A 138 -3.48 12.44 -12.27
C CYS A 138 -2.62 11.24 -11.84
N THR A 139 -2.92 10.04 -12.35
CA THR A 139 -2.10 8.84 -12.09
C THR A 139 -0.68 9.00 -12.62
N ILE A 140 -0.51 9.52 -13.85
CA ILE A 140 0.81 9.79 -14.43
C ILE A 140 1.56 10.84 -13.60
N ILE A 141 0.88 11.92 -13.20
CA ILE A 141 1.46 12.97 -12.36
C ILE A 141 1.93 12.38 -11.02
N ILE A 142 1.13 11.51 -10.38
CA ILE A 142 1.50 10.84 -9.12
C ILE A 142 2.74 9.95 -9.30
N ILE A 143 2.84 9.22 -10.41
CA ILE A 143 4.00 8.37 -10.69
C ILE A 143 5.27 9.23 -10.83
N ILE A 144 5.21 10.28 -11.65
CA ILE A 144 6.34 11.21 -11.85
C ILE A 144 6.71 11.88 -10.52
N PHE A 145 5.73 12.41 -9.79
CA PHE A 145 5.93 13.00 -8.47
C PHE A 145 6.60 12.02 -7.50
N SER A 146 6.13 10.77 -7.46
CA SER A 146 6.68 9.74 -6.56
C SER A 146 8.11 9.34 -6.93
N ILE A 147 8.46 9.36 -8.21
CA ILE A 147 9.85 9.13 -8.67
C ILE A 147 10.73 10.29 -8.22
N LEU A 148 10.31 11.53 -8.46
CA LEU A 148 11.08 12.73 -8.10
C LEU A 148 11.25 12.86 -6.58
N LEU A 149 10.18 12.60 -5.81
CA LEU A 149 10.17 12.64 -4.35
C LEU A 149 11.21 11.68 -3.74
N ASN A 150 11.39 10.53 -4.36
CA ASN A 150 12.27 9.46 -3.89
C ASN A 150 13.61 9.40 -4.63
N ALA A 151 13.85 10.25 -5.63
CA ALA A 151 15.10 10.29 -6.39
C ALA A 151 16.36 10.49 -5.49
N PRO A 152 16.32 11.28 -4.41
CA PRO A 152 17.48 11.43 -3.53
C PRO A 152 17.95 10.13 -2.88
N ILE A 153 17.12 9.08 -2.84
CA ILE A 153 17.50 7.75 -2.34
C ILE A 153 18.69 7.18 -3.12
N ILE A 154 18.79 7.44 -4.43
CA ILE A 154 19.91 6.98 -5.26
C ILE A 154 21.24 7.50 -4.68
N TYR A 155 21.26 8.75 -4.24
CA TYR A 155 22.46 9.34 -3.63
C TYR A 155 22.61 8.96 -2.15
N CYS A 156 21.50 8.89 -1.42
CA CYS A 156 21.48 8.76 0.04
C CYS A 156 21.81 7.35 0.53
N TYR A 157 21.53 6.31 -0.27
CA TYR A 157 21.71 4.92 0.12
C TYR A 157 23.06 4.37 -0.32
N GLU A 158 23.64 3.53 0.54
CA GLU A 158 24.91 2.85 0.32
C GLU A 158 24.82 1.43 0.87
N ALA A 159 25.51 0.50 0.20
CA ALA A 159 25.62 -0.90 0.63
C ALA A 159 26.80 -1.08 1.60
N ASN A 160 26.89 -2.25 2.23
CA ASN A 160 27.92 -2.60 3.22
C ASN A 160 28.02 -1.67 4.44
N LEU A 161 26.91 -1.00 4.82
CA LEU A 161 26.89 -0.24 6.06
C LEU A 161 26.79 -1.18 7.27
N LEU A 162 27.77 -1.09 8.17
CA LEU A 162 27.77 -1.78 9.45
C LEU A 162 27.04 -0.91 10.48
N GLU A 163 26.48 -1.52 11.54
CA GLU A 163 25.76 -0.82 12.63
C GLU A 163 24.44 -0.11 12.21
N THR A 164 23.82 -0.55 11.12
CA THR A 164 22.48 -0.12 10.70
C THR A 164 21.48 -1.29 10.74
N PRO A 165 20.16 -1.02 10.86
CA PRO A 165 19.13 -2.08 10.89
C PRO A 165 19.17 -3.02 9.66
N VAL A 166 19.70 -2.52 8.55
CA VAL A 166 19.95 -3.26 7.31
C VAL A 166 21.25 -2.76 6.68
N GLN A 167 21.98 -3.64 5.96
CA GLN A 167 23.29 -3.30 5.37
C GLN A 167 23.21 -2.38 4.13
N CYS A 168 22.00 -2.17 3.60
CA CYS A 168 21.68 -1.19 2.56
C CYS A 168 20.85 -0.07 3.18
N TYR A 169 21.48 1.05 3.55
CA TYR A 169 20.83 2.11 4.35
C TYR A 169 21.35 3.50 4.01
N GLY A 170 20.80 4.53 4.69
CA GLY A 170 21.24 5.91 4.55
C GLY A 170 22.68 6.10 5.04
N LYS A 171 23.55 6.59 4.16
CA LYS A 171 25.01 6.70 4.41
C LYS A 171 25.42 7.76 5.42
N THR A 172 24.68 8.89 5.48
CA THR A 172 24.91 9.96 6.47
C THR A 172 23.68 10.20 7.34
N ALA A 173 23.85 10.84 8.50
CA ALA A 173 22.74 11.27 9.35
C ALA A 173 21.75 12.17 8.58
N ALA A 174 22.25 13.15 7.82
CA ALA A 174 21.42 14.01 6.98
C ALA A 174 20.61 13.22 5.95
N CYS A 175 21.22 12.21 5.30
CA CYS A 175 20.52 11.30 4.38
C CYS A 175 19.42 10.50 5.08
N ARG A 176 19.68 9.99 6.29
CA ARG A 176 18.70 9.25 7.10
C ARG A 176 17.53 10.15 7.49
N ILE A 177 17.81 11.31 8.08
CA ILE A 177 16.82 12.31 8.49
C ILE A 177 15.94 12.69 7.29
N TYR A 178 16.57 13.04 6.16
CA TYR A 178 15.85 13.40 4.94
C TYR A 178 14.94 12.27 4.47
N THR A 179 15.48 11.07 4.27
CA THR A 179 14.71 9.94 3.72
C THR A 179 13.60 9.46 4.67
N ASP A 180 13.83 9.48 5.98
CA ASP A 180 12.85 9.11 7.00
C ASP A 180 11.72 10.14 7.11
N ILE A 181 12.03 11.44 7.07
CA ILE A 181 11.00 12.50 7.05
C ILE A 181 10.20 12.45 5.74
N MET A 182 10.86 12.34 4.60
CA MET A 182 10.20 12.31 3.30
C MET A 182 9.27 11.10 3.17
N TYR A 183 9.69 9.94 3.66
CA TYR A 183 8.86 8.75 3.64
C TYR A 183 7.76 8.81 4.71
N GLY A 184 8.11 9.07 5.97
CA GLY A 184 7.17 9.12 7.09
C GLY A 184 6.10 10.20 6.91
N CYS A 185 6.50 11.44 6.64
CA CYS A 185 5.57 12.55 6.45
C CYS A 185 4.99 12.57 5.04
N GLY A 186 5.84 12.58 4.02
CA GLY A 186 5.43 12.80 2.63
C GLY A 186 4.70 11.62 1.99
N SER A 187 5.09 10.40 2.35
CA SER A 187 4.48 9.19 1.77
C SER A 187 3.40 8.58 2.65
N ILE A 188 3.49 8.66 3.99
CA ILE A 188 2.52 8.01 4.89
C ILE A 188 1.55 9.01 5.52
N LEU A 189 2.03 9.97 6.33
CA LEU A 189 1.15 10.82 7.14
C LEU A 189 0.29 11.76 6.30
N ILE A 190 0.88 12.49 5.34
CA ILE A 190 0.13 13.42 4.50
C ILE A 190 -0.97 12.68 3.70
N PRO A 191 -0.69 11.59 2.95
CA PRO A 191 -1.73 10.81 2.29
C PRO A 191 -2.79 10.29 3.25
N SER A 192 -2.41 9.80 4.43
CA SER A 192 -3.34 9.27 5.43
C SER A 192 -4.31 10.33 5.97
N LEU A 193 -3.81 11.53 6.24
CA LEU A 193 -4.62 12.67 6.67
C LEU A 193 -5.61 13.09 5.57
N VAL A 194 -5.13 13.17 4.33
CA VAL A 194 -5.97 13.52 3.17
C VAL A 194 -7.06 12.47 2.94
N MET A 195 -6.70 11.18 2.90
CA MET A 195 -7.64 10.06 2.75
C MET A 195 -8.71 10.06 3.85
N THR A 196 -8.31 10.25 5.10
CA THR A 196 -9.25 10.25 6.24
C THR A 196 -10.20 11.44 6.17
N SER A 197 -9.68 12.64 5.87
CA SER A 197 -10.47 13.86 5.73
C SER A 197 -11.53 13.73 4.64
N PHE A 198 -11.12 13.31 3.44
CA PHE A 198 -12.07 13.12 2.32
C PHE A 198 -13.05 11.97 2.58
N SER A 199 -12.63 10.89 3.27
CA SER A 199 -13.52 9.81 3.67
C SER A 199 -14.63 10.27 4.62
N ILE A 200 -14.31 11.13 5.59
CA ILE A 200 -15.29 11.76 6.47
C ILE A 200 -16.25 12.64 5.64
N MET A 201 -15.73 13.49 4.76
CA MET A 201 -16.56 14.33 3.89
C MET A 201 -17.51 13.52 3.00
N ILE A 202 -17.07 12.38 2.45
CA ILE A 202 -17.93 11.46 1.69
C ILE A 202 -19.11 10.99 2.53
N ILE A 203 -18.85 10.54 3.76
CA ILE A 203 -19.89 10.04 4.67
C ILE A 203 -20.90 11.14 4.99
N LEU A 204 -20.43 12.36 5.28
CA LEU A 204 -21.29 13.52 5.55
C LEU A 204 -22.16 13.87 4.33
N ASN A 205 -21.57 13.92 3.13
CA ASN A 205 -22.30 14.20 1.89
C ASN A 205 -23.39 13.14 1.61
N ILE A 206 -23.07 11.85 1.79
CA ILE A 206 -24.03 10.77 1.59
C ILE A 206 -25.18 10.85 2.58
N ARG A 207 -24.91 11.14 3.85
CA ARG A 207 -25.95 11.34 4.88
C ARG A 207 -26.87 12.50 4.52
N LYS A 208 -26.31 13.63 4.07
CA LYS A 208 -27.08 14.80 3.59
C LYS A 208 -27.94 14.47 2.37
N THR A 209 -27.41 13.71 1.41
CA THR A 209 -28.13 13.31 0.19
C THR A 209 -29.30 12.38 0.50
N ARG A 210 -29.14 11.40 1.39
CA ARG A 210 -30.23 10.49 1.76
C ARG A 210 -31.40 11.21 2.43
N ARG A 211 -31.13 12.23 3.25
CA ARG A 211 -32.17 13.06 3.88
C ARG A 211 -33.02 13.83 2.87
N ARG A 212 -32.50 14.14 1.67
CA ARG A 212 -33.21 14.93 0.64
C ARG A 212 -33.98 14.08 -0.39
N ILE A 213 -33.60 12.83 -0.61
CA ILE A 213 -34.11 11.99 -1.73
C ILE A 213 -35.28 11.07 -1.33
N GLY A 214 -35.72 11.08 -0.07
CA GLY A 214 -36.81 10.22 0.42
C GLY A 214 -38.20 10.41 -0.21
N ILE A 215 -38.36 11.21 -1.27
CA ILE A 215 -39.67 11.74 -1.71
C ILE A 215 -40.05 11.36 -3.16
N PHE A 216 -39.14 10.88 -4.03
CA PHE A 216 -39.48 10.63 -5.45
C PHE A 216 -39.07 9.24 -5.95
N ASN A 217 -40.07 8.37 -6.16
CA ASN A 217 -39.93 7.07 -6.83
C ASN A 217 -40.82 7.03 -8.09
N ILE A 218 -40.23 7.24 -9.28
CA ILE A 218 -40.86 6.87 -10.56
C ILE A 218 -39.89 5.97 -11.32
N SER A 219 -40.38 4.82 -11.79
CA SER A 219 -39.58 3.74 -12.40
C SER A 219 -39.70 3.74 -13.92
N THR A 220 -38.61 4.02 -14.63
CA THR A 220 -38.47 3.81 -16.09
C THR A 220 -37.20 3.00 -16.41
N ASN A 221 -37.07 2.45 -17.63
CA ASN A 221 -35.91 1.63 -18.02
C ASN A 221 -34.56 2.38 -17.92
N HIS A 222 -34.53 3.70 -18.16
CA HIS A 222 -33.36 4.55 -17.91
C HIS A 222 -32.94 4.54 -16.43
N VAL A 223 -33.92 4.51 -15.51
CA VAL A 223 -33.68 4.42 -14.06
C VAL A 223 -33.03 3.07 -13.70
N ARG A 224 -33.34 1.97 -14.40
CA ARG A 224 -32.74 0.65 -14.14
C ARG A 224 -31.23 0.61 -14.43
N ARG A 225 -30.78 1.15 -15.57
CA ARG A 225 -29.35 1.24 -15.93
C ARG A 225 -28.60 2.19 -14.99
N GLN A 226 -29.19 3.32 -14.64
CA GLN A 226 -28.63 4.27 -13.67
C GLN A 226 -28.51 3.66 -12.26
N ARG A 227 -29.50 2.85 -11.84
CA ARG A 227 -29.50 2.13 -10.56
C ARG A 227 -28.39 1.08 -10.49
N GLN A 228 -28.09 0.37 -11.59
CA GLN A 228 -26.98 -0.58 -11.63
C GLN A 228 -25.62 0.13 -11.50
N THR A 229 -25.41 1.24 -12.20
CA THR A 229 -24.18 2.04 -12.07
C THR A 229 -24.01 2.57 -10.64
N LYS A 230 -25.07 3.13 -10.04
CA LYS A 230 -25.07 3.57 -8.63
C LYS A 230 -24.76 2.43 -7.64
N LYS A 231 -25.30 1.22 -7.86
CA LYS A 231 -24.98 0.05 -7.03
C LYS A 231 -23.50 -0.33 -7.12
N ARG A 232 -22.90 -0.30 -8.31
CA ARG A 232 -21.47 -0.57 -8.51
C ARG A 232 -20.60 0.49 -7.84
N ASP A 233 -20.91 1.76 -8.04
CA ASP A 233 -20.16 2.86 -7.41
C ASP A 233 -20.24 2.80 -5.88
N ARG A 234 -21.40 2.43 -5.31
CA ARG A 234 -21.53 2.19 -3.86
C ARG A 234 -20.62 1.06 -3.38
N ARG A 235 -20.51 -0.05 -4.13
CA ARG A 235 -19.63 -1.17 -3.75
C ARG A 235 -18.16 -0.76 -3.79
N LEU A 236 -17.74 -0.08 -4.85
CA LEU A 236 -16.37 0.45 -4.98
C LEU A 236 -16.04 1.45 -3.88
N LEU A 237 -17.00 2.28 -3.47
CA LEU A 237 -16.84 3.17 -2.32
C LEU A 237 -16.65 2.39 -1.01
N ILE A 238 -17.45 1.35 -0.75
CA ILE A 238 -17.30 0.54 0.47
C ILE A 238 -15.93 -0.13 0.49
N MET A 239 -15.51 -0.70 -0.65
CA MET A 239 -14.17 -1.29 -0.80
C MET A 239 -13.08 -0.26 -0.47
N LEU A 240 -13.21 0.96 -1.00
CA LEU A 240 -12.27 2.05 -0.74
C LEU A 240 -12.21 2.42 0.74
N LEU A 241 -13.35 2.64 1.40
CA LEU A 241 -13.39 3.06 2.80
C LEU A 241 -12.77 2.01 3.72
N VAL A 242 -13.07 0.73 3.50
CA VAL A 242 -12.45 -0.37 4.26
C VAL A 242 -10.94 -0.40 4.00
N GLN A 243 -10.53 -0.29 2.74
CA GLN A 243 -9.10 -0.27 2.40
C GLN A 243 -8.36 0.90 3.04
N VAL A 244 -8.93 2.11 3.03
CA VAL A 244 -8.35 3.30 3.69
C VAL A 244 -8.17 3.04 5.18
N THR A 245 -9.17 2.47 5.86
CA THR A 245 -9.05 2.13 7.29
C THR A 245 -7.88 1.19 7.55
N PHE A 246 -7.76 0.10 6.79
CA PHE A 246 -6.66 -0.85 6.96
C PHE A 246 -5.30 -0.23 6.63
N ILE A 247 -5.20 0.57 5.55
CA ILE A 247 -3.96 1.26 5.19
C ILE A 247 -3.53 2.19 6.32
N VAL A 248 -4.41 3.06 6.82
CA VAL A 248 -4.05 3.99 7.89
C VAL A 248 -3.60 3.23 9.14
N VAL A 249 -4.36 2.23 9.59
CA VAL A 249 -4.02 1.47 10.81
C VAL A 249 -2.70 0.71 10.68
N LEU A 250 -2.45 0.08 9.52
CA LEU A 250 -1.27 -0.77 9.33
C LEU A 250 0.00 0.02 8.97
N THR A 251 -0.13 1.23 8.40
CA THR A 251 1.04 2.03 7.99
C THR A 251 1.44 3.10 9.01
N PHE A 252 0.50 3.55 9.86
CA PHE A 252 0.76 4.57 10.87
C PHE A 252 1.88 4.20 11.87
N PRO A 253 1.99 2.96 12.36
CA PRO A 253 3.09 2.56 13.24
C PRO A 253 4.48 2.76 12.59
N GLN A 254 4.58 2.53 11.28
CA GLN A 254 5.84 2.73 10.55
C GLN A 254 6.21 4.22 10.46
N ALA A 255 5.22 5.11 10.26
CA ALA A 255 5.48 6.55 10.27
C ALA A 255 5.99 7.03 11.63
N ILE A 256 5.39 6.55 12.72
CA ILE A 256 5.86 6.85 14.09
C ILE A 256 7.29 6.35 14.27
N GLN A 257 7.56 5.09 13.89
CA GLN A 257 8.88 4.50 14.03
C GLN A 257 9.95 5.31 13.27
N LYS A 258 9.65 5.79 12.06
CA LYS A 258 10.57 6.64 11.29
C LYS A 258 10.82 7.99 11.93
N LEU A 259 9.78 8.65 12.45
CA LEU A 259 9.94 9.89 13.19
C LEU A 259 10.75 9.71 14.48
N TYR A 260 10.48 8.63 15.22
CA TYR A 260 11.24 8.27 16.42
C TYR A 260 12.72 8.01 16.10
N ALA A 261 12.99 7.25 15.04
CA ALA A 261 14.36 7.00 14.58
C ALA A 261 15.07 8.33 14.29
N THR A 262 14.46 9.20 13.49
CA THR A 262 15.00 10.53 13.16
C THR A 262 15.29 11.38 14.40
N ILE A 263 14.34 11.49 15.33
CA ILE A 263 14.51 12.33 16.53
C ILE A 263 15.61 11.77 17.44
N THR A 264 15.77 10.45 17.50
CA THR A 264 16.77 9.82 18.37
C THR A 264 18.15 9.65 17.72
N LEU A 265 18.31 10.00 16.43
CA LEU A 265 19.61 9.92 15.72
C LEU A 265 20.67 10.82 16.34
N ASP A 266 20.33 12.07 16.68
CA ASP A 266 21.31 13.08 17.15
C ASP A 266 21.40 13.19 18.67
N PHE A 267 20.34 12.85 19.42
CA PHE A 267 20.32 13.02 20.87
C PHE A 267 21.06 11.92 21.65
N ASN A 268 21.25 10.72 21.07
CA ASN A 268 21.61 9.51 21.83
C ASN A 268 22.51 8.50 21.08
N SER A 269 23.17 8.86 19.98
CA SER A 269 23.96 7.88 19.18
C SER A 269 25.08 7.22 19.99
N SER A 270 25.60 7.88 21.03
CA SER A 270 26.61 7.33 21.94
C SER A 270 26.05 6.69 23.23
N SER A 271 24.71 6.63 23.41
CA SER A 271 24.06 6.20 24.66
C SER A 271 23.05 5.07 24.52
N LYS A 272 22.72 4.61 23.30
CA LYS A 272 21.81 3.47 23.11
C LYS A 272 22.47 2.17 23.55
N SER A 273 21.87 1.49 24.52
CA SER A 273 22.30 0.15 24.93
C SER A 273 22.05 -0.89 23.81
N ILE A 274 22.82 -1.99 23.81
CA ILE A 274 22.64 -3.11 22.86
C ILE A 274 21.20 -3.66 22.95
N LEU A 275 20.64 -3.73 24.16
CA LEU A 275 19.25 -4.14 24.36
C LEU A 275 18.25 -3.21 23.66
N GLN A 276 18.46 -1.90 23.74
CA GLN A 276 17.60 -0.93 23.07
C GLN A 276 17.68 -1.07 21.55
N ILE A 277 18.88 -1.30 20.99
CA ILE A 277 19.05 -1.54 19.55
C ILE A 277 18.28 -2.79 19.11
N ALA A 278 18.37 -3.89 19.88
CA ALA A 278 17.65 -5.13 19.59
C ALA A 278 16.12 -4.95 19.62
N ILE A 279 15.59 -4.17 20.57
CA ILE A 279 14.16 -3.83 20.64
C ILE A 279 13.74 -2.97 19.44
N GLU A 280 14.52 -1.93 19.13
CA GLU A 280 14.23 -1.03 18.01
C GLU A 280 14.25 -1.77 16.66
N ASP A 281 15.16 -2.74 16.48
CA ASP A 281 15.23 -3.57 15.28
C ASP A 281 14.00 -4.50 15.15
N LEU A 282 13.58 -5.14 16.25
CA LEU A 282 12.36 -5.94 16.26
C LEU A 282 11.13 -5.10 15.88
N ILE A 283 10.98 -3.92 16.49
CA ILE A 283 9.89 -2.99 16.20
C ILE A 283 9.93 -2.57 14.74
N PHE A 284 11.09 -2.14 14.23
CA PHE A 284 11.28 -1.73 12.84
C PHE A 284 10.84 -2.82 11.86
N ASN A 285 11.30 -4.06 12.05
CA ASN A 285 10.94 -5.17 11.18
C ASN A 285 9.45 -5.48 11.24
N PHE A 286 8.87 -5.50 12.43
CA PHE A 286 7.43 -5.74 12.61
C PHE A 286 6.57 -4.68 11.91
N VAL A 287 6.84 -3.37 12.13
CA VAL A 287 6.05 -2.30 11.49
C VAL A 287 6.25 -2.28 9.98
N VAL A 288 7.43 -2.63 9.48
CA VAL A 288 7.67 -2.76 8.04
C VAL A 288 6.82 -3.89 7.44
N LEU A 289 6.70 -5.03 8.12
CA LEU A 289 5.83 -6.14 7.70
C LEU A 289 4.35 -5.73 7.66
N LEU A 290 3.87 -4.93 8.63
CA LEU A 290 2.50 -4.39 8.60
C LEU A 290 2.23 -3.57 7.33
N THR A 291 3.20 -2.76 6.90
CA THR A 291 3.09 -2.02 5.62
C THR A 291 2.96 -2.95 4.41
N TYR A 292 3.71 -4.05 4.36
CA TYR A 292 3.56 -5.01 3.25
C TYR A 292 2.23 -5.74 3.32
N LEU A 293 1.76 -6.07 4.52
CA LEU A 293 0.42 -6.62 4.72
C LEU A 293 -0.64 -5.66 4.16
N ALA A 294 -0.53 -4.35 4.43
CA ALA A 294 -1.42 -3.34 3.85
C ALA A 294 -1.44 -3.35 2.31
N ASN A 295 -0.30 -3.59 1.67
CA ASN A 295 -0.19 -3.72 0.21
C ASN A 295 -0.71 -5.07 -0.33
N GLY A 296 -0.70 -6.13 0.48
CA GLY A 296 -1.19 -7.46 0.10
C GLY A 296 -2.69 -7.69 0.31
N LEU A 297 -3.30 -6.96 1.24
CA LEU A 297 -4.72 -7.07 1.58
C LEU A 297 -5.77 -6.61 0.54
N PRO A 298 -5.49 -5.73 -0.46
CA PRO A 298 -6.54 -5.14 -1.30
C PRO A 298 -7.49 -6.17 -1.93
N PHE A 299 -6.98 -7.27 -2.50
CA PHE A 299 -7.83 -8.29 -3.12
C PHE A 299 -8.81 -8.96 -2.15
N TYR A 300 -8.35 -9.30 -0.96
CA TYR A 300 -9.16 -9.93 0.07
C TYR A 300 -10.23 -8.97 0.56
N ILE A 301 -9.86 -7.70 0.80
CA ILE A 301 -10.80 -6.63 1.13
C ILE A 301 -11.85 -6.47 0.03
N TYR A 302 -11.42 -6.42 -1.23
CA TYR A 302 -12.28 -6.22 -2.40
C TYR A 302 -13.26 -7.38 -2.59
N THR A 303 -12.83 -8.60 -2.36
CA THR A 303 -13.66 -9.80 -2.46
C THR A 303 -14.69 -9.87 -1.33
N LEU A 304 -14.30 -9.50 -0.10
CA LEU A 304 -15.19 -9.50 1.05
C LEU A 304 -16.23 -8.36 0.96
N SER A 305 -15.79 -7.13 0.67
CA SER A 305 -16.60 -5.92 0.73
C SER A 305 -17.31 -5.56 -0.60
N GLY A 306 -16.72 -5.93 -1.75
CA GLY A 306 -17.24 -5.66 -3.10
C GLY A 306 -18.52 -6.42 -3.45
N GLY A 307 -18.93 -7.38 -2.62
CA GLY A 307 -20.16 -8.17 -2.75
C GLY A 307 -20.20 -9.01 -4.03
N ASN A 308 -21.42 -9.36 -4.46
CA ASN A 308 -21.62 -10.27 -5.61
C ASN A 308 -21.01 -9.74 -6.92
N VAL A 309 -20.79 -8.43 -7.07
CA VAL A 309 -20.22 -7.88 -8.31
C VAL A 309 -18.76 -8.28 -8.50
N PHE A 310 -17.95 -8.16 -7.45
CA PHE A 310 -16.54 -8.54 -7.48
C PHE A 310 -16.39 -10.06 -7.35
N ARG A 311 -17.17 -10.69 -6.45
CA ARG A 311 -17.19 -12.15 -6.28
C ARG A 311 -17.59 -12.88 -7.57
N ASN A 312 -18.62 -12.42 -8.28
CA ASN A 312 -19.02 -13.06 -9.54
C ASN A 312 -17.96 -12.87 -10.64
N ALA A 313 -17.27 -11.73 -10.68
CA ALA A 313 -16.17 -11.52 -11.62
C ALA A 313 -14.98 -12.46 -11.34
N CYS A 314 -14.69 -12.71 -10.06
CA CYS A 314 -13.72 -13.71 -9.62
C CYS A 314 -14.19 -15.14 -9.98
N TRP A 315 -15.43 -15.51 -9.68
CA TRP A 315 -15.99 -16.82 -10.01
C TRP A 315 -16.01 -17.09 -11.52
N GLN A 316 -16.36 -16.10 -12.34
CA GLN A 316 -16.32 -16.22 -13.80
C GLN A 316 -14.90 -16.47 -14.30
N LEU A 317 -13.91 -15.83 -13.69
CA LEU A 317 -12.51 -16.04 -14.01
C LEU A 317 -12.04 -17.46 -13.64
N ILE A 318 -12.40 -17.94 -12.44
CA ILE A 318 -12.09 -19.31 -12.00
C ILE A 318 -12.73 -20.33 -12.95
N ARG A 319 -14.00 -20.13 -13.32
CA ARG A 319 -14.71 -21.01 -14.27
C ARG A 319 -14.06 -21.01 -15.66
N ALA A 320 -13.71 -19.84 -16.18
CA ALA A 320 -13.05 -19.73 -17.48
C ALA A 320 -11.69 -20.44 -17.48
N PHE A 321 -10.91 -20.29 -16.42
CA PHE A 321 -9.62 -20.96 -16.29
C PHE A 321 -9.77 -22.49 -16.21
N GLY A 322 -10.76 -22.96 -15.43
CA GLY A 322 -11.08 -24.39 -15.37
C GLY A 322 -11.48 -24.98 -16.72
N GLN A 323 -12.28 -24.24 -17.51
CA GLN A 323 -12.68 -24.66 -18.87
C GLN A 323 -11.49 -24.75 -19.83
N THR A 324 -10.54 -23.80 -19.76
CA THR A 324 -9.33 -23.84 -20.60
C THR A 324 -8.44 -25.04 -20.28
N ILE A 325 -8.29 -25.39 -19.00
CA ILE A 325 -7.52 -26.57 -18.59
C ILE A 325 -8.20 -27.86 -19.07
N THR A 326 -9.53 -27.97 -18.95
CA THR A 326 -10.25 -29.16 -19.43
C THR A 326 -10.24 -29.32 -20.94
N CYS A 327 -10.20 -28.23 -21.72
CA CYS A 327 -10.09 -28.30 -23.18
C CYS A 327 -8.67 -28.58 -23.70
N GLN A 328 -7.63 -28.50 -22.86
CA GLN A 328 -6.26 -28.89 -23.22
C GLN A 328 -5.96 -30.37 -22.92
N ASN A 329 -6.83 -31.05 -22.17
CA ASN A 329 -6.67 -32.45 -21.77
C ASN A 329 -7.56 -33.43 -22.58
N ASN A 330 -8.23 -32.97 -23.63
CA ASN A 330 -8.99 -33.77 -24.60
C ASN A 330 -8.41 -33.58 -26.01
#